data_AF-A0A832CDA5-F1
#
_entry.id   AF-A0A832CDA5-F1
#
_cell.length_a   1.000
_cell.length_b   1.000
_cell.length_c   1.000
_cell.angle_alpha   90.00
_cell.angle_beta   90.00
_cell.angle_gamma   90.00
#
_symmetry.space_group_name_H-M   'P 1'
#
loop_
_entity.id
_entity.type
_entity.pdbx_description
1 polymer ?
#
loop_
_entity_poly.entity_id
_entity_poly.type
_entity_poly.pdbx_seq_one_letter_code
_entity_poly.pdbx_strand_id
1 'polypeptide(L)'
;MAENSTESTIYRLNVSVFDSFGNPVEKAEVCIGDDCRESPALFELEKGCYAINATYELAFNTTELCLESDTDFGLYLDFKVLKVTVVNCSSSPLPAIVNASAVGLSFEKRTENGLTTFNTSFEVISMRISAEGYVEKSLSVNLTENPEIIVVLLEKKVTFYLGNDENYETLKKLESDGESIELFRVGEEVDFENRSLIFLANLNQSVCEDIASKTNATLVSFNASLGYNDTNISKYWSTEVRRIYGIW
;
A
#
# COMPACT_ATOMS: atom_id res chain seq x y z
N MET A 1 -17.91 10.35 34.94
CA MET A 1 -16.47 10.62 34.79
C MET A 1 -15.89 9.38 34.14
N ALA A 2 -15.64 9.43 32.83
CA ALA A 2 -14.93 8.36 32.15
C ALA A 2 -13.44 8.56 32.47
N GLU A 3 -12.85 7.61 33.18
CA GLU A 3 -11.42 7.56 33.38
C GLU A 3 -10.77 7.46 31.99
N ASN A 4 -9.96 8.46 31.64
CA ASN A 4 -9.00 8.36 30.54
C ASN A 4 -8.02 7.25 30.94
N SER A 5 -8.28 6.01 30.53
CA SER A 5 -7.23 5.00 30.48
C SER A 5 -6.24 5.46 29.42
N THR A 6 -5.16 6.09 29.84
CA THR A 6 -3.97 6.19 28.99
C THR A 6 -3.55 4.77 28.68
N GLU A 7 -3.79 4.32 27.45
CA GLU A 7 -3.27 3.05 26.96
C GLU A 7 -1.76 3.03 27.21
N SER A 8 -1.28 2.04 27.96
CA SER A 8 0.14 1.86 28.19
C SER A 8 0.79 1.55 26.84
N THR A 9 1.63 2.48 26.37
CA THR A 9 2.31 2.29 25.09
C THR A 9 3.65 1.61 25.36
N ILE A 10 3.81 0.41 24.82
CA ILE A 10 5.04 -0.38 24.93
C ILE A 10 5.82 -0.26 23.62
N TYR A 11 7.08 0.16 23.71
CA TYR A 11 8.02 0.23 22.61
C TYR A 11 9.09 -0.87 22.76
N ARG A 12 9.39 -1.57 21.67
CA ARG A 12 10.45 -2.60 21.61
C ARG A 12 11.53 -2.14 20.64
N LEU A 13 12.61 -1.61 21.19
CA LEU A 13 13.72 -1.06 20.43
C LEU A 13 14.73 -2.18 20.14
N ASN A 14 15.23 -2.24 18.91
CA ASN A 14 16.38 -3.06 18.60
C ASN A 14 17.65 -2.23 18.78
N VAL A 15 18.56 -2.69 19.63
CA VAL A 15 19.87 -2.09 19.84
C VAL A 15 20.91 -3.00 19.21
N SER A 16 21.77 -2.47 18.34
CA SER A 16 22.83 -3.23 17.67
C SER A 16 24.15 -2.51 17.81
N VAL A 17 25.21 -3.26 18.08
CA VAL A 17 26.58 -2.77 18.23
C VAL A 17 27.40 -3.20 17.02
N PHE A 18 28.18 -2.28 16.48
CA PHE A 18 29.06 -2.50 15.34
C PHE A 18 30.50 -2.12 15.70
N ASP A 19 31.47 -2.86 15.20
CA ASP A 19 32.88 -2.53 15.33
C ASP A 19 33.27 -1.32 14.47
N SER A 20 34.53 -0.88 14.58
CA SER A 20 35.08 0.24 13.80
C SER A 20 35.11 0.00 12.28
N PHE A 21 34.86 -1.23 11.82
CA PHE A 21 34.79 -1.60 10.41
C PHE A 21 33.33 -1.73 9.92
N GLY A 22 32.35 -1.51 10.81
CA GLY A 22 30.92 -1.61 10.51
C GLY A 22 30.39 -3.05 10.55
N ASN A 23 31.13 -4.00 11.10
CA ASN A 23 30.64 -5.36 11.27
C ASN A 23 29.74 -5.44 12.51
N PRO A 24 28.58 -6.13 12.45
CA PRO A 24 27.75 -6.35 13.62
C PRO A 24 28.48 -7.24 14.62
N VAL A 25 28.53 -6.79 15.88
CA VAL A 25 29.18 -7.48 16.99
C VAL A 25 28.13 -8.11 17.90
N GLU A 26 27.18 -7.31 18.38
CA GLU A 26 26.14 -7.74 19.31
C GLU A 26 24.80 -7.07 19.02
N LYS A 27 23.71 -7.65 19.55
CA LYS A 27 22.37 -7.06 19.47
C LYS A 27 21.48 -7.43 20.66
N ALA A 28 20.57 -6.54 21.01
CA ALA A 28 19.57 -6.76 22.05
C ALA A 28 18.23 -6.11 21.67
N GLU A 29 17.14 -6.60 22.26
CA GLU A 29 15.84 -5.93 22.24
C GLU A 29 15.59 -5.29 23.62
N VAL A 30 15.24 -4.01 23.64
CA VAL A 30 14.96 -3.24 24.86
C VAL A 30 13.48 -2.84 24.87
N CYS A 31 12.80 -3.17 25.96
CA CYS A 31 11.41 -2.78 26.20
C CYS A 31 11.38 -1.44 26.95
N ILE A 32 10.64 -0.46 26.42
CA ILE A 32 10.42 0.85 27.04
C ILE A 32 8.92 1.11 27.13
N GLY A 33 8.42 1.49 28.31
CA GLY A 33 7.00 1.79 28.55
C GLY A 33 6.56 1.39 29.97
N ASP A 34 5.35 1.81 30.36
CA ASP A 34 4.85 1.68 31.74
C ASP A 34 4.74 0.22 32.25
N ASP A 35 4.56 -0.73 31.34
CA ASP A 35 4.49 -2.17 31.63
C ASP A 35 5.81 -2.90 31.39
N CYS A 36 6.84 -2.22 30.90
CA CYS A 36 8.18 -2.77 30.81
C CYS A 36 8.85 -2.66 32.19
N ARG A 37 9.28 -3.77 32.77
CA ARG A 37 10.33 -3.69 33.79
C ARG A 37 11.56 -3.20 33.06
N GLU A 38 11.95 -1.94 33.28
CA GLU A 38 13.14 -1.34 32.67
C GLU A 38 14.31 -2.32 32.76
N SER A 39 14.73 -2.84 31.62
CA SER A 39 15.86 -3.76 31.53
C SER A 39 16.84 -3.14 30.57
N PRO A 40 17.96 -2.58 31.06
CA PRO A 40 19.01 -2.11 30.17
C PRO A 40 19.52 -3.27 29.32
N ALA A 41 19.98 -2.95 28.10
CA ALA A 41 20.80 -3.90 27.35
C ALA A 41 22.21 -3.88 27.92
N LEU A 42 22.76 -5.07 28.20
CA LEU A 42 24.13 -5.24 28.66
C LEU A 42 24.92 -5.93 27.55
N PHE A 43 26.07 -5.35 27.19
CA PHE A 43 26.97 -5.89 26.17
C PHE A 43 28.37 -6.03 26.77
N GLU A 44 28.96 -7.22 26.66
CA GLU A 44 30.34 -7.47 27.05
C GLU A 44 31.24 -7.34 25.82
N LEU A 45 32.01 -6.26 25.76
CA LEU A 45 32.82 -5.90 24.60
C LEU A 45 34.28 -5.70 25.01
N GLU A 46 35.20 -5.97 24.09
CA GLU A 46 36.61 -5.63 24.30
C GLU A 46 36.81 -4.10 24.29
N LYS A 47 38.00 -3.65 24.72
CA LYS A 47 38.35 -2.23 24.61
C LYS A 47 38.44 -1.84 23.14
N GLY A 48 37.76 -0.77 22.76
CA GLY A 48 37.68 -0.33 21.37
C GLY A 48 36.58 0.69 21.14
N CYS A 49 36.48 1.18 19.91
CA CYS A 49 35.43 2.09 19.49
C CYS A 49 34.35 1.35 18.71
N TYR A 50 33.10 1.64 19.04
CA TYR A 50 31.91 0.98 18.51
C TYR A 50 30.88 2.01 18.07
N ALA A 51 30.13 1.66 17.02
CA ALA A 51 28.90 2.35 16.68
C ALA A 51 27.71 1.59 17.27
N ILE A 52 26.82 2.30 17.94
CA ILE A 52 25.65 1.71 18.60
C ILE A 52 24.41 2.32 17.97
N ASN A 53 23.58 1.45 17.39
CA ASN A 53 22.36 1.82 16.70
C ASN A 53 21.16 1.39 17.52
N ALA A 54 20.25 2.32 17.80
CA ALA A 54 18.92 2.02 18.32
C ALA A 54 17.89 2.24 17.22
N THR A 55 17.03 1.25 16.96
CA THR A 55 15.99 1.33 15.93
C THR A 55 14.62 0.93 16.48
N TYR A 56 13.58 1.61 16.00
CA TYR A 56 12.19 1.29 16.26
C TYR A 56 11.36 1.63 15.02
N GLU A 57 10.77 0.63 14.36
CA GLU A 57 10.14 0.78 13.05
C GLU A 57 11.08 1.49 12.05
N LEU A 58 10.74 2.72 11.63
CA LEU A 58 11.52 3.54 10.70
C LEU A 58 12.35 4.61 11.42
N ALA A 59 12.32 4.67 12.74
CA ALA A 59 13.15 5.55 13.53
C ALA A 59 14.48 4.88 13.84
N PHE A 60 15.57 5.62 13.70
CA PHE A 60 16.90 5.17 14.09
C PHE A 60 17.72 6.32 14.69
N ASN A 61 18.58 5.99 15.64
CA ASN A 61 19.63 6.86 16.13
C ASN A 61 20.93 6.05 16.26
N THR A 62 22.05 6.68 15.90
CA THR A 62 23.38 6.11 15.96
C THR A 62 24.25 6.98 16.85
N THR A 63 25.00 6.35 17.76
CA THR A 63 26.01 7.02 18.59
C THR A 63 27.29 6.21 18.55
N GLU A 64 28.43 6.89 18.58
CA GLU A 64 29.74 6.27 18.67
C GLU A 64 30.25 6.34 20.11
N LEU A 65 30.85 5.25 20.57
CA LEU A 65 31.41 5.14 21.92
C LEU A 65 32.73 4.39 21.89
N CYS A 66 33.75 4.93 22.57
CA CYS A 66 35.03 4.24 22.78
C CYS A 66 35.15 3.77 24.23
N LEU A 67 35.30 2.45 24.39
CA LEU A 67 35.35 1.77 25.67
C LEU A 67 36.80 1.67 26.18
N GLU A 68 37.08 2.38 27.26
CA GLU A 68 38.34 2.29 28.00
C GLU A 68 38.16 1.60 29.38
N SER A 69 36.93 1.59 29.88
CA SER A 69 36.43 0.97 31.11
C SER A 69 34.95 0.66 30.97
N ASP A 70 34.37 0.03 32.00
CA ASP A 70 32.92 -0.11 32.15
C ASP A 70 32.25 1.27 31.98
N THR A 71 31.24 1.33 31.12
CA THR A 71 30.63 2.58 30.69
C THR A 71 29.12 2.42 30.61
N ASP A 72 28.40 3.26 31.36
CA ASP A 72 26.96 3.43 31.24
C ASP A 72 26.68 4.66 30.38
N PHE A 73 25.77 4.55 29.43
CA PHE A 73 25.34 5.68 28.61
C PHE A 73 23.86 5.55 28.22
N GLY A 74 23.22 6.70 27.98
CA GLY A 74 21.84 6.77 27.53
C GLY A 74 21.75 6.98 26.02
N LEU A 75 20.87 6.24 25.36
CA LEU A 75 20.46 6.48 23.98
C LEU A 75 19.04 7.03 23.96
N TYR A 76 18.87 8.15 23.25
CA TYR A 76 17.57 8.78 23.06
C TYR A 76 17.13 8.54 21.61
N LEU A 77 15.93 8.01 21.39
CA LEU A 77 15.39 7.83 20.05
C LEU A 77 14.19 8.74 19.87
N ASP A 78 14.40 9.86 19.17
CA ASP A 78 13.34 10.79 18.81
C ASP A 78 12.67 10.34 17.53
N PHE A 79 11.33 10.25 17.54
CA PHE A 79 10.55 9.92 16.37
C PHE A 79 9.21 10.66 16.35
N LYS A 80 8.68 10.80 15.14
CA LYS A 80 7.35 11.32 14.85
C LYS A 80 6.41 10.16 14.56
N VAL A 81 5.13 10.36 14.90
CA VAL A 81 4.06 9.38 14.63
C VAL A 81 3.24 9.85 13.43
N LEU A 82 3.36 9.18 12.29
CA LEU A 82 2.53 9.36 11.12
C LEU A 82 1.30 8.46 11.19
N LYS A 83 0.11 9.04 11.30
CA LYS A 83 -1.18 8.38 11.19
C LYS A 83 -1.63 8.33 9.74
N VAL A 84 -1.98 7.15 9.27
CA VAL A 84 -2.45 6.92 7.90
C VAL A 84 -3.83 6.31 7.96
N THR A 85 -4.79 7.02 7.38
CA THR A 85 -6.17 6.54 7.22
C THR A 85 -6.42 6.27 5.75
N VAL A 86 -6.84 5.06 5.41
CA VAL A 86 -7.11 4.61 4.06
C VAL A 86 -8.61 4.37 3.90
N VAL A 87 -9.20 5.08 2.94
CA VAL A 87 -10.65 5.12 2.72
C VAL A 87 -11.00 4.81 1.27
N ASN A 88 -12.26 4.46 1.04
CA ASN A 88 -12.85 4.40 -0.30
C ASN A 88 -13.37 5.79 -0.74
N CYS A 89 -13.94 5.88 -1.95
CA CYS A 89 -14.49 7.12 -2.49
C CYS A 89 -15.61 7.74 -1.64
N SER A 90 -16.32 6.92 -0.86
CA SER A 90 -17.38 7.37 0.05
C SER A 90 -16.83 7.86 1.40
N SER A 91 -15.50 7.99 1.54
CA SER A 91 -14.80 8.34 2.79
C SER A 91 -14.99 7.32 3.92
N SER A 92 -15.41 6.10 3.59
CA SER A 92 -15.49 5.01 4.56
C SER A 92 -14.16 4.28 4.66
N PRO A 93 -13.71 3.89 5.87
CA PRO A 93 -12.49 3.09 6.03
C PRO A 93 -12.59 1.79 5.26
N LEU A 94 -11.46 1.38 4.67
CA LEU A 94 -11.40 0.13 3.91
C LEU A 94 -11.39 -1.08 4.85
N PRO A 95 -12.32 -2.04 4.71
CA PRO A 95 -12.34 -3.25 5.51
C PRO A 95 -11.33 -4.31 5.02
N ALA A 96 -10.78 -4.14 3.81
CA ALA A 96 -9.78 -5.03 3.24
C ALA A 96 -8.42 -4.85 3.94
N ILE A 97 -7.58 -5.89 3.87
CA ILE A 97 -6.18 -5.80 4.33
C ILE A 97 -5.47 -4.82 3.39
N VAL A 98 -5.16 -3.62 3.89
CA VAL A 98 -4.34 -2.63 3.18
C VAL A 98 -2.90 -2.76 3.68
N ASN A 99 -1.97 -2.83 2.75
CA ASN A 99 -0.54 -2.78 3.00
C ASN A 99 -0.05 -1.35 2.78
N ALA A 100 0.58 -0.78 3.80
CA ALA A 100 1.22 0.51 3.73
C ALA A 100 2.73 0.30 3.87
N SER A 101 3.48 0.61 2.82
CA SER A 101 4.92 0.34 2.72
C SER A 101 5.70 1.63 2.53
N ALA A 102 6.87 1.71 3.18
CA ALA A 102 7.82 2.80 2.97
C ALA A 102 8.79 2.41 1.85
N VAL A 103 8.72 3.12 0.73
CA VAL A 103 9.48 2.83 -0.48
C VAL A 103 10.97 3.02 -0.21
N GLY A 104 11.76 1.97 -0.49
CA GLY A 104 13.22 1.98 -0.28
C GLY A 104 13.67 1.67 1.14
N LEU A 105 12.75 1.47 2.09
CA LEU A 105 13.07 1.22 3.51
C LEU A 105 12.72 -0.21 3.99
N SER A 106 12.34 -1.12 3.07
CA SER A 106 11.98 -2.52 3.37
C SER A 106 11.04 -2.68 4.57
N PHE A 107 10.13 -1.73 4.75
CA PHE A 107 9.18 -1.68 5.87
C PHE A 107 7.75 -1.67 5.34
N GLU A 108 6.92 -2.54 5.88
CA GLU A 108 5.51 -2.69 5.52
C GLU A 108 4.69 -2.91 6.79
N LYS A 109 3.56 -2.23 6.88
CA LYS A 109 2.59 -2.38 7.95
C LYS A 109 1.21 -2.61 7.37
N ARG A 110 0.48 -3.55 7.96
CA ARG A 110 -0.93 -3.77 7.63
C ARG A 110 -1.79 -2.74 8.37
N THR A 111 -2.80 -2.22 7.69
CA THR A 111 -3.81 -1.39 8.35
C THR A 111 -4.88 -2.27 8.98
N GLU A 112 -5.36 -1.89 10.15
CA GLU A 112 -6.57 -2.45 10.75
C GLU A 112 -7.72 -1.49 10.48
N ASN A 113 -8.77 -1.95 9.78
CA ASN A 113 -9.90 -1.10 9.37
C ASN A 113 -9.46 0.18 8.64
N GLY A 114 -8.47 0.06 7.75
CA GLY A 114 -7.91 1.21 7.01
C GLY A 114 -7.07 2.16 7.85
N LEU A 115 -6.83 1.90 9.14
CA LEU A 115 -6.00 2.77 9.98
C LEU A 115 -4.65 2.12 10.29
N THR A 116 -3.57 2.89 10.25
CA THR A 116 -2.27 2.50 10.78
C THR A 116 -1.44 3.70 11.21
N THR A 117 -0.35 3.45 11.93
CA THR A 117 0.61 4.47 12.36
C THR A 117 2.04 4.03 12.03
N PHE A 118 2.92 4.99 11.72
CA PHE A 118 4.34 4.78 11.51
C PHE A 118 5.15 5.67 12.44
N ASN A 119 6.12 5.09 13.12
CA ASN A 119 7.09 5.80 13.93
C ASN A 119 8.37 5.97 13.12
N THR A 120 8.84 7.21 12.99
CA THR A 120 9.93 7.54 12.08
C THR A 120 10.73 8.76 12.50
N SER A 121 12.04 8.74 12.24
CA SER A 121 12.91 9.91 12.38
C SER A 121 13.08 10.69 11.07
N PHE A 122 12.52 10.20 9.95
CA PHE A 122 12.60 10.90 8.66
C PHE A 122 11.70 12.13 8.62
N GLU A 123 12.13 13.17 7.89
CA GLU A 123 11.28 14.34 7.61
C GLU A 123 10.32 14.10 6.46
N VAL A 124 10.73 13.30 5.47
CA VAL A 124 9.94 12.97 4.29
C VAL A 124 9.95 11.46 4.10
N ILE A 125 8.78 10.88 3.86
CA ILE A 125 8.63 9.44 3.56
C ILE A 125 7.88 9.25 2.26
N SER A 126 8.48 8.49 1.35
CA SER A 126 7.79 7.96 0.17
C SER A 126 7.05 6.69 0.57
N MET A 127 5.73 6.70 0.41
CA MET A 127 4.86 5.60 0.77
C MET A 127 4.19 4.99 -0.46
N ARG A 128 3.93 3.69 -0.37
CA ARG A 128 3.10 2.95 -1.31
C ARG A 128 2.01 2.23 -0.52
N ILE A 129 0.76 2.54 -0.86
CA ILE A 129 -0.45 1.98 -0.25
C ILE A 129 -1.12 1.08 -1.27
N SER A 130 -1.33 -0.18 -0.92
CA SER A 130 -1.94 -1.18 -1.81
C SER A 130 -2.95 -2.03 -1.06
N ALA A 131 -4.02 -2.42 -1.76
CA ALA A 131 -5.01 -3.38 -1.30
C ALA A 131 -5.47 -4.23 -2.48
N GLU A 132 -5.79 -5.50 -2.22
CA GLU A 132 -6.34 -6.38 -3.26
C GLU A 132 -7.67 -5.83 -3.77
N GLY A 133 -7.85 -5.80 -5.09
CA GLY A 133 -9.03 -5.19 -5.71
C GLY A 133 -9.00 -3.66 -5.80
N TYR A 134 -7.91 -3.00 -5.39
CA TYR A 134 -7.75 -1.54 -5.48
C TYR A 134 -6.54 -1.14 -6.33
N VAL A 135 -6.60 0.06 -6.89
CA VAL A 135 -5.49 0.71 -7.59
C VAL A 135 -4.47 1.16 -6.55
N GLU A 136 -3.22 0.72 -6.71
CA GLU A 136 -2.12 1.12 -5.82
C GLU A 136 -1.87 2.62 -5.91
N LYS A 137 -1.54 3.24 -4.76
CA LYS A 137 -1.20 4.66 -4.69
C LYS A 137 0.16 4.87 -4.06
N SER A 138 0.99 5.67 -4.74
CA SER A 138 2.26 6.14 -4.20
C SER A 138 2.16 7.63 -3.84
N LEU A 139 2.74 8.03 -2.72
CA LEU A 139 2.73 9.42 -2.24
C LEU A 139 4.02 9.75 -1.49
N SER A 140 4.37 11.03 -1.44
CA SER A 140 5.45 11.54 -0.59
C SER A 140 4.85 12.40 0.51
N VAL A 141 5.16 12.08 1.77
CA VAL A 141 4.58 12.70 2.96
C VAL A 141 5.65 13.52 3.64
N ASN A 142 5.39 14.82 3.82
CA ASN A 142 6.24 15.69 4.63
C ASN A 142 5.70 15.73 6.07
N LEU A 143 6.52 15.33 7.03
CA LEU A 143 6.18 15.18 8.43
C LEU A 143 6.46 16.44 9.26
N THR A 144 6.66 17.59 8.61
CA THR A 144 6.72 18.90 9.29
C THR A 144 5.34 19.53 9.51
N GLU A 145 4.31 19.12 8.78
CA GLU A 145 2.96 19.69 8.84
C GLU A 145 1.91 18.58 9.03
N ASN A 146 1.37 18.46 10.26
CA ASN A 146 0.31 17.51 10.67
C ASN A 146 0.48 16.06 10.16
N PRO A 147 0.94 15.13 11.02
CA PRO A 147 1.29 13.78 10.58
C PRO A 147 0.05 12.88 10.48
N GLU A 148 -1.08 13.39 9.99
CA GLU A 148 -2.26 12.60 9.66
C GLU A 148 -2.59 12.77 8.19
N ILE A 149 -2.57 11.67 7.45
CA ILE A 149 -2.91 11.64 6.03
C ILE A 149 -4.13 10.77 5.80
N ILE A 150 -4.97 11.19 4.84
CA ILE A 150 -6.08 10.40 4.33
C ILE A 150 -5.75 9.99 2.90
N VAL A 151 -5.70 8.68 2.66
CA VAL A 151 -5.41 8.09 1.36
C VAL A 151 -6.67 7.45 0.83
N VAL A 152 -7.22 8.03 -0.24
CA VAL A 152 -8.32 7.41 -0.98
C VAL A 152 -7.75 6.38 -1.96
N LEU A 153 -8.18 5.12 -1.84
CA LEU A 153 -7.94 4.08 -2.84
C LEU A 153 -9.20 3.85 -3.67
N LEU A 154 -9.01 3.75 -4.99
CA LEU A 154 -10.08 3.47 -5.93
C LEU A 154 -10.13 1.96 -6.18
N GLU A 155 -11.33 1.38 -6.19
CA GLU A 155 -11.53 0.00 -6.60
C GLU A 155 -11.07 -0.17 -8.06
N LYS A 156 -10.38 -1.27 -8.34
CA LYS A 156 -10.12 -1.73 -9.69
C LYS A 156 -11.44 -2.17 -10.28
N LYS A 157 -11.90 -1.43 -11.28
CA LYS A 157 -13.08 -1.82 -12.05
C LYS A 157 -12.68 -2.25 -13.44
N VAL A 158 -13.29 -3.34 -13.89
CA VAL A 158 -13.20 -3.80 -15.26
C VAL A 158 -14.11 -2.92 -16.10
N THR A 159 -13.52 -2.15 -17.01
CA THR A 159 -14.28 -1.25 -17.88
C THR A 159 -14.70 -1.98 -19.14
N PHE A 160 -15.98 -1.94 -19.48
CA PHE A 160 -16.52 -2.47 -20.73
C PHE A 160 -17.02 -1.31 -21.59
N TYR A 161 -16.48 -1.18 -22.80
CA TYR A 161 -16.92 -0.18 -23.78
C TYR A 161 -17.54 -0.88 -24.99
N LEU A 162 -18.85 -0.69 -25.17
CA LEU A 162 -19.69 -1.56 -26.01
C LEU A 162 -20.34 -0.80 -27.16
N GLY A 163 -20.24 -1.34 -28.38
CA GLY A 163 -20.82 -0.76 -29.59
C GLY A 163 -22.24 -1.22 -29.94
N ASN A 164 -22.84 -2.15 -29.17
CA ASN A 164 -24.19 -2.66 -29.41
C ASN A 164 -25.04 -2.59 -28.12
N ASP A 165 -26.27 -2.09 -28.26
CA ASP A 165 -27.28 -1.95 -27.21
C ASP A 165 -27.65 -3.29 -26.55
N GLU A 166 -27.71 -4.39 -27.30
CA GLU A 166 -28.10 -5.71 -26.77
C GLU A 166 -27.10 -6.24 -25.72
N ASN A 167 -25.81 -6.09 -25.99
CA ASN A 167 -24.75 -6.50 -25.06
C ASN A 167 -24.73 -5.58 -23.83
N TYR A 168 -24.95 -4.28 -24.04
CA TYR A 168 -24.98 -3.32 -22.95
C TYR A 168 -26.12 -3.60 -21.97
N GLU A 169 -27.35 -3.79 -22.47
CA GLU A 169 -28.51 -4.06 -21.60
C GLU A 169 -28.37 -5.39 -20.83
N THR A 170 -27.70 -6.38 -21.42
CA THR A 170 -27.43 -7.66 -20.76
C THR A 170 -26.43 -7.48 -19.61
N LEU A 171 -25.34 -6.75 -19.84
CA LEU A 171 -24.29 -6.54 -18.85
C LEU A 171 -24.68 -5.51 -17.79
N LYS A 172 -25.55 -4.55 -18.09
CA LYS A 172 -26.00 -3.52 -17.13
C LYS A 172 -26.73 -4.11 -15.93
N LYS A 173 -27.30 -5.31 -16.10
CA LYS A 173 -27.85 -6.10 -14.99
C LYS A 173 -26.77 -6.58 -14.02
N LEU A 174 -25.58 -6.93 -14.52
CA LEU A 174 -24.43 -7.34 -13.69
C LEU A 174 -23.79 -6.16 -12.95
N GLU A 175 -23.76 -4.97 -13.55
CA GLU A 175 -23.30 -3.73 -12.90
C GLU A 175 -24.20 -3.35 -11.70
N SER A 176 -25.49 -3.68 -11.79
CA SER A 176 -26.47 -3.42 -10.74
C SER A 176 -26.33 -4.36 -9.53
N ASP A 177 -25.69 -5.52 -9.71
CA ASP A 177 -25.53 -6.55 -8.68
C ASP A 177 -24.25 -6.34 -7.82
N GLY A 178 -23.58 -5.20 -7.98
CA GLY A 178 -22.45 -4.79 -7.13
C GLY A 178 -21.10 -5.37 -7.55
N GLU A 179 -20.98 -5.86 -8.79
CA GLU A 179 -19.71 -6.37 -9.31
C GLU A 179 -18.76 -5.22 -9.69
N SER A 180 -17.45 -5.51 -9.67
CA SER A 180 -16.35 -4.59 -10.01
C SER A 180 -16.27 -4.28 -11.51
N ILE A 181 -17.40 -3.98 -12.14
CA ILE A 181 -17.51 -3.68 -13.57
C ILE A 181 -18.13 -2.29 -13.77
N GLU A 182 -17.70 -1.59 -14.81
CA GLU A 182 -18.36 -0.37 -15.30
C GLU A 182 -18.64 -0.49 -16.78
N LEU A 183 -19.83 -0.08 -17.18
CA LEU A 183 -20.32 -0.26 -18.53
C LEU A 183 -20.59 1.06 -19.22
N PHE A 184 -20.02 1.19 -20.40
CA PHE A 184 -20.13 2.39 -21.21
C PHE A 184 -20.54 2.02 -22.64
N ARG A 185 -21.43 2.81 -23.24
CA ARG A 185 -21.76 2.72 -24.67
C ARG A 185 -20.84 3.59 -25.50
N VAL A 186 -20.71 3.22 -26.77
CA VAL A 186 -20.10 4.11 -27.76
C VAL A 186 -20.79 5.48 -27.75
N GLY A 187 -19.99 6.52 -27.51
CA GLY A 187 -20.45 7.91 -27.45
C GLY A 187 -20.68 8.42 -26.04
N GLU A 188 -20.62 7.58 -25.01
CA GLU A 188 -20.57 8.02 -23.62
C GLU A 188 -19.17 8.53 -23.27
N GLU A 189 -19.12 9.53 -22.39
CA GLU A 189 -17.86 10.09 -21.91
C GLU A 189 -17.20 9.11 -20.92
N VAL A 190 -15.96 8.74 -21.19
CA VAL A 190 -15.19 7.81 -20.36
C VAL A 190 -13.80 8.39 -20.12
N ASP A 191 -13.41 8.47 -18.84
CA ASP A 191 -12.02 8.70 -18.48
C ASP A 191 -11.23 7.40 -18.69
N PHE A 192 -10.61 7.27 -19.86
CA PHE A 192 -9.80 6.11 -20.23
C PHE A 192 -8.39 6.16 -19.62
N GLU A 193 -7.90 7.32 -19.20
CA GLU A 193 -6.51 7.50 -18.75
C GLU A 193 -6.24 6.74 -17.44
N ASN A 194 -7.26 6.70 -16.56
CA ASN A 194 -7.17 6.09 -15.23
C ASN A 194 -7.66 4.63 -15.16
N ARG A 195 -7.78 3.94 -16.30
CA ARG A 195 -8.24 2.55 -16.37
C ARG A 195 -7.07 1.57 -16.37
N SER A 196 -7.23 0.41 -15.73
CA SER A 196 -6.22 -0.65 -15.73
C SER A 196 -6.49 -1.74 -16.78
N LEU A 197 -7.76 -2.02 -17.06
CA LEU A 197 -8.21 -3.04 -18.00
C LEU A 197 -9.50 -2.58 -18.67
N ILE A 198 -9.51 -2.57 -20.01
CA ILE A 198 -10.66 -2.18 -20.81
C ILE A 198 -10.99 -3.30 -21.79
N PHE A 199 -12.23 -3.80 -21.73
CA PHE A 199 -12.80 -4.69 -22.71
C PHE A 199 -13.54 -3.89 -23.78
N LEU A 200 -13.09 -4.02 -25.02
CA LEU A 200 -13.64 -3.33 -26.19
C LEU A 200 -14.43 -4.35 -27.01
N ALA A 201 -15.74 -4.16 -27.18
CA ALA A 201 -16.56 -5.12 -27.93
C ALA A 201 -17.40 -4.46 -29.03
N ASN A 202 -17.37 -5.03 -30.23
CA ASN A 202 -18.15 -4.59 -31.40
C ASN A 202 -17.95 -3.11 -31.76
N LEU A 203 -16.70 -2.64 -31.73
CA LEU A 203 -16.33 -1.26 -32.05
C LEU A 203 -15.74 -1.18 -33.45
N ASN A 204 -15.80 -0.05 -34.14
CA ASN A 204 -15.01 0.07 -35.38
C ASN A 204 -13.52 0.30 -35.05
N GLN A 205 -12.64 0.04 -36.02
CA GLN A 205 -11.19 0.18 -35.85
C GLN A 205 -10.78 1.59 -35.40
N SER A 206 -11.40 2.64 -35.96
CA SER A 206 -11.09 4.03 -35.61
C SER A 206 -11.37 4.36 -34.15
N VAL A 207 -12.44 3.80 -33.57
CA VAL A 207 -12.77 3.98 -32.14
C VAL A 207 -11.76 3.24 -31.26
N CYS A 208 -11.37 2.01 -31.64
CA CYS A 208 -10.33 1.28 -30.90
C CYS A 208 -8.98 2.01 -30.90
N GLU A 209 -8.58 2.57 -32.04
CA GLU A 209 -7.33 3.33 -32.18
C GLU A 209 -7.36 4.64 -31.37
N ASP A 210 -8.50 5.35 -31.38
CA ASP A 210 -8.68 6.55 -30.56
C ASP A 210 -8.56 6.23 -29.06
N ILE A 211 -9.20 5.15 -28.58
CA ILE A 211 -9.09 4.72 -27.19
C ILE A 211 -7.65 4.31 -26.85
N ALA A 212 -6.99 3.53 -27.72
CA ALA A 212 -5.60 3.10 -27.53
C ALA A 212 -4.62 4.29 -27.45
N SER A 213 -4.93 5.41 -28.09
CA SER A 213 -4.12 6.63 -28.00
C SER A 213 -4.29 7.41 -26.70
N LYS A 214 -5.34 7.11 -25.91
CA LYS A 214 -5.75 7.86 -24.71
C LYS A 214 -5.53 7.09 -23.40
N THR A 215 -4.99 5.89 -23.45
CA THR A 215 -4.88 5.02 -22.27
C THR A 215 -3.61 4.20 -22.25
N ASN A 216 -3.13 3.90 -21.04
CA ASN A 216 -2.10 2.89 -20.79
C ASN A 216 -2.68 1.56 -20.29
N ALA A 217 -4.01 1.42 -20.27
CA ALA A 217 -4.69 0.21 -19.85
C ALA A 217 -4.32 -0.99 -20.73
N THR A 218 -4.43 -2.20 -20.18
CA THR A 218 -4.47 -3.39 -21.01
C THR A 218 -5.78 -3.37 -21.80
N LEU A 219 -5.70 -3.40 -23.12
CA LEU A 219 -6.86 -3.47 -24.00
C LEU A 219 -7.13 -4.91 -24.42
N VAL A 220 -8.33 -5.39 -24.11
CA VAL A 220 -8.84 -6.67 -24.62
C VAL A 220 -9.94 -6.35 -25.62
N SER A 221 -9.60 -6.42 -26.90
CA SER A 221 -10.58 -6.15 -27.96
C SER A 221 -11.17 -7.44 -28.52
N PHE A 222 -12.50 -7.49 -28.56
CA PHE A 222 -13.27 -8.51 -29.24
C PHE A 222 -14.09 -7.82 -30.32
N ASN A 223 -13.56 -7.84 -31.53
CA ASN A 223 -14.18 -7.18 -32.65
C ASN A 223 -14.66 -8.22 -33.67
N ALA A 224 -15.98 -8.34 -33.81
CA ALA A 224 -16.62 -9.14 -34.86
C ALA A 224 -16.34 -8.58 -36.28
N SER A 225 -15.60 -7.48 -36.42
CA SER A 225 -15.29 -6.83 -37.70
C SER A 225 -14.22 -7.52 -38.55
N LEU A 226 -13.67 -8.68 -38.13
CA LEU A 226 -12.93 -9.58 -39.01
C LEU A 226 -13.82 -10.77 -39.42
N GLY A 227 -14.91 -10.47 -40.14
CA GLY A 227 -15.52 -11.41 -41.10
C GLY A 227 -16.18 -12.70 -40.55
N TYR A 228 -16.61 -12.76 -39.29
CA TYR A 228 -17.34 -13.93 -38.77
C TYR A 228 -18.71 -13.55 -38.18
N ASN A 229 -19.77 -14.07 -38.78
CA ASN A 229 -21.09 -14.20 -38.14
C ASN A 229 -21.01 -15.36 -37.14
N ASP A 230 -20.50 -15.10 -35.94
CA ASP A 230 -20.53 -16.09 -34.86
C ASP A 230 -21.76 -15.84 -33.98
N THR A 231 -22.83 -16.58 -34.21
CA THR A 231 -24.11 -16.44 -33.50
C THR A 231 -24.10 -17.09 -32.11
N ASN A 232 -22.97 -17.66 -31.68
CA ASN A 232 -22.88 -18.36 -30.41
C ASN A 232 -22.01 -17.61 -29.41
N ILE A 233 -22.46 -16.41 -29.02
CA ILE A 233 -21.75 -15.51 -28.11
C ILE A 233 -21.53 -16.19 -26.74
N SER A 234 -22.42 -17.10 -26.32
CA SER A 234 -22.36 -17.87 -25.05
C SER A 234 -21.05 -18.63 -24.81
N LYS A 235 -20.30 -19.00 -25.86
CA LYS A 235 -19.03 -19.75 -25.72
C LYS A 235 -17.83 -18.90 -25.32
N TYR A 236 -17.93 -17.59 -25.49
CA TYR A 236 -16.90 -16.62 -25.08
C TYR A 236 -17.11 -16.15 -23.63
N TRP A 237 -18.27 -16.47 -23.07
CA TRP A 237 -18.62 -16.25 -21.69
C TRP A 237 -18.43 -17.57 -20.96
N SER A 238 -17.24 -17.82 -20.41
CA SER A 238 -17.15 -18.86 -19.40
C SER A 238 -18.00 -18.41 -18.21
N THR A 239 -18.99 -19.22 -17.83
CA THR A 239 -19.61 -19.22 -16.49
C THR A 239 -18.58 -19.40 -15.36
N GLU A 240 -17.30 -19.60 -15.71
CA GLU A 240 -16.14 -19.52 -14.85
C GLU A 240 -15.36 -18.21 -15.12
N VAL A 241 -15.90 -17.06 -14.69
CA VAL A 241 -15.03 -15.99 -14.17
C VAL A 241 -14.89 -16.26 -12.66
N ARG A 242 -14.31 -17.41 -12.33
CA ARG A 242 -13.76 -17.68 -11.00
C ARG A 242 -12.26 -17.82 -11.21
N ARG A 243 -11.52 -16.83 -10.72
CA ARG A 243 -10.06 -16.64 -10.80
C ARG A 243 -9.56 -16.01 -12.10
N ILE A 244 -9.58 -14.68 -12.14
CA ILE A 244 -8.45 -13.92 -12.69
C ILE A 244 -7.99 -12.93 -11.62
N TYR A 245 -7.44 -13.50 -10.54
CA TYR A 245 -6.42 -12.89 -9.71
C TYR A 245 -5.42 -14.01 -9.40
N GLY A 246 -4.23 -13.94 -10.01
CA GLY A 246 -3.07 -14.78 -9.65
C GLY A 246 -2.29 -15.39 -10.83
N ILE A 247 -1.11 -14.83 -11.11
CA ILE A 247 0.21 -15.48 -11.36
C ILE A 247 0.19 -16.68 -12.36
N TRP A 248 0.80 -16.62 -13.55
CA TRP A 248 2.23 -16.43 -13.87
C TRP A 248 2.45 -15.64 -15.17
#